data_AF-V4JJG9-F1
#
_entry.id   AF-V4JJG9-F1
#
_cell.length_a   1.000
_cell.length_b   1.000
_cell.length_c   1.000
_cell.angle_alpha   90.00
_cell.angle_beta   90.00
_cell.angle_gamma   90.00
#
_symmetry.space_group_name_H-M   'P 1'
#
loop_
_entity.id
_entity.type
_entity.pdbx_description
1 polymer ?
#
loop_
_entity_poly.entity_id
_entity_poly.type
_entity_poly.pdbx_seq_one_letter_code
_entity_poly.pdbx_strand_id
1 'polypeptide(L)' 'MPANELQKMWILRKILHPMDELAAIEFLIDKLKTTKTNNQFFDSMKG' A
#
# COMPACT_ATOMS: atom_id res chain seq x y z
N MET A 1 4.27 -7.80 -14.07
CA MET A 1 4.14 -6.44 -13.48
C MET A 1 5.22 -5.57 -14.08
N PRO A 2 4.91 -4.36 -14.57
CA PRO A 2 5.91 -3.41 -14.99
C PRO A 2 6.76 -2.96 -13.79
N ALA A 3 8.01 -2.54 -14.03
CA ALA A 3 9.00 -2.30 -12.98
C ALA A 3 8.55 -1.24 -11.94
N ASN A 4 7.77 -0.26 -12.36
CA ASN A 4 7.19 0.78 -11.50
C ASN A 4 6.18 0.23 -10.48
N GLU A 5 5.35 -0.75 -10.85
CA GLU A 5 4.41 -1.40 -9.94
C GLU A 5 5.14 -2.30 -8.94
N LEU A 6 6.22 -2.97 -9.39
CA LEU A 6 7.04 -3.80 -8.50
C LEU A 6 7.71 -2.96 -7.41
N GLN A 7 8.23 -1.79 -7.76
CA GLN A 7 8.81 -0.85 -6.79
C GLN A 7 7.76 -0.36 -5.78
N LYS A 8 6.55 0.00 -6.25
CA LYS A 8 5.42 0.39 -5.39
C LYS A 8 5.05 -0.71 -4.38
N MET A 9 4.97 -1.96 -4.84
CA MET A 9 4.70 -3.12 -3.98
C MET A 9 5.81 -3.37 -2.95
N TRP A 10 7.06 -3.16 -3.34
CA TRP A 10 8.20 -3.33 -2.43
C TRP A 10 8.19 -2.28 -1.31
N ILE A 11 7.88 -1.02 -1.63
CA ILE A 11 7.71 0.06 -0.64
C ILE A 11 6.57 -0.26 0.32
N LEU A 12 5.41 -0.68 -0.20
CA LEU A 12 4.28 -1.10 0.63
C LEU A 12 4.66 -2.23 1.59
N ARG A 13 5.37 -3.26 1.09
CA ARG A 13 5.85 -4.35 1.93
C ARG A 13 6.75 -3.86 3.05
N LYS A 14 7.64 -2.90 2.80
CA LYS A 14 8.53 -2.33 3.82
C LYS A 14 7.75 -1.58 4.91
N ILE A 15 6.65 -0.92 4.57
CA ILE A 15 5.78 -0.22 5.53
C ILE A 15 5.01 -1.21 6.39
N LEU A 16 4.50 -2.30 5.80
CA LEU A 16 3.70 -3.30 6.51
C LEU A 16 4.55 -4.25 7.37
N HIS A 17 5.80 -4.53 6.97
CA HIS A 17 6.65 -5.51 7.65
C HIS A 17 6.88 -5.30 9.16
N PRO A 18 7.07 -4.07 9.67
CA PRO A 18 7.20 -3.83 11.12
C PRO A 18 5.86 -3.80 11.88
N MET A 19 4.72 -3.83 11.18
CA MET A 19 3.39 -3.81 11.80
C MET A 19 3.00 -5.23 12.25
N ASP A 20 2.18 -5.33 13.30
CA ASP A 20 1.49 -6.57 13.58
C ASP A 20 0.47 -6.92 12.48
N GLU A 21 0.09 -8.19 12.38
CA GLU A 21 -0.76 -8.68 11.29
C GLU A 21 -2.11 -7.97 11.23
N LEU A 22 -2.71 -7.66 12.39
CA LEU A 22 -4.02 -7.02 12.47
C LEU A 22 -3.93 -5.55 12.02
N ALA A 23 -2.97 -4.81 12.56
CA ALA A 23 -2.70 -3.42 12.21
C ALA A 23 -2.33 -3.27 10.73
N ALA A 24 -1.57 -4.21 10.16
CA ALA A 24 -1.23 -4.21 8.75
C ALA A 24 -2.47 -4.36 7.85
N ILE A 25 -3.39 -5.27 8.20
CA ILE A 25 -4.64 -5.50 7.47
C ILE A 25 -5.56 -4.28 7.60
N GLU A 26 -5.74 -3.75 8.81
CA GLU A 26 -6.57 -2.56 9.06
C GLU A 26 -6.06 -1.34 8.29
N PHE A 27 -4.75 -1.08 8.36
CA PHE A 27 -4.10 -0.02 7.60
C PHE A 27 -4.37 -0.15 6.08
N LEU A 28 -4.23 -1.38 5.55
CA LEU A 28 -4.46 -1.63 4.14
C LEU A 28 -5.92 -1.36 3.75
N ILE A 29 -6.86 -1.87 4.55
CA ILE A 29 -8.30 -1.71 4.32
C ILE A 29 -8.69 -0.23 4.36
N ASP A 30 -8.23 0.52 5.35
CA ASP A 30 -8.58 1.93 5.50
C ASP A 30 -8.04 2.78 4.35
N LYS A 31 -6.81 2.52 3.89
CA LYS A 31 -6.28 3.22 2.72
C LYS A 31 -7.01 2.84 1.44
N LEU A 32 -7.28 1.56 1.22
CA LEU A 32 -8.01 1.12 0.03
C LEU A 32 -9.42 1.70 -0.02
N LYS A 33 -10.14 1.79 1.11
CA LYS A 33 -11.48 2.40 1.18
C LYS A 33 -11.51 3.87 0.74
N THR A 34 -10.42 4.61 0.95
CA THR A 34 -10.33 6.03 0.55
C THR A 34 -10.09 6.23 -0.95
N THR A 35 -9.80 5.17 -1.70
CA THR A 35 -9.44 5.25 -3.11
C THR A 35 -10.29 4.32 -3.95
N LYS A 36 -10.59 4.69 -5.20
CA LYS A 36 -11.38 3.82 -6.10
C LYS A 36 -10.53 2.84 -6.89
N THR A 37 -9.23 3.12 -7.04
CA THR A 37 -8.31 2.28 -7.83
C THR A 37 -6.96 2.13 -7.12
N ASN A 38 -6.28 1.00 -7.39
CA ASN A 38 -4.94 0.76 -6.85
C ASN A 38 -3.92 1.84 -7.28
N ASN A 39 -4.12 2.43 -8.46
CA ASN A 39 -3.28 3.54 -8.92
C ASN A 39 -3.39 4.75 -7.99
N GLN A 40 -4.62 5.14 -7.63
CA GLN A 40 -4.88 6.23 -6.67
C GLN A 40 -4.29 5.91 -5.29
N PHE A 41 -4.45 4.68 -4.80
CA PHE A 41 -3.83 4.22 -3.55
C PHE A 41 -2.31 4.42 -3.57
N PHE A 42 -1.63 3.88 -4.57
CA PHE A 42 -0.17 3.99 -4.67
C PHE A 42 0.32 5.42 -4.93
N ASP A 43 -0.49 6.27 -5.55
CA ASP A 43 -0.14 7.68 -5.72
C ASP A 43 -0.34 8.47 -4.41
N SER A 44 -1.31 8.10 -3.56
CA SER A 44 -1.48 8.66 -2.21
C SER A 44 -0.37 8.27 -1.22
N MET A 45 0.40 7.21 -1.53
CA MET A 45 1.56 6.80 -0.75
C MET A 45 2.83 7.59 -1.11
N LYS A 46 2.82 8.30 -2.24
CA LYS A 46 3.90 9.20 -2.64
C LYS A 46 3.65 10.56 -1.99
N GLY A 47 4.18 10.72 -0.78
CA GLY A 47 4.43 12.06 -0.23
C GLY A 47 5.60 12.71 -0.95
#